data_AF-A0A3D0G628-F1
#
_entry.id   AF-A0A3D0G628-F1
#
_cell.length_a   1.000
_cell.length_b   1.000
_cell.length_c   1.000
_cell.angle_alpha   90.00
_cell.angle_beta   90.00
_cell.angle_gamma   90.00
#
_symmetry.space_group_name_H-M   'P 1'
#
loop_
_entity.id
_entity.type
_entity.pdbx_description
1 polymer ?
#
loop_
_entity_poly.entity_id
_entity_poly.type
_entity_poly.pdbx_seq_one_letter_code
_entity_poly.pdbx_strand_id
1 'polypeptide(L)'
;MSLAISTDGVDWTDIGAIAGGRAEVDIAGAAQDGADFRFVRLTDDGEDCGTSFAGADVDAVAAIGSSLRFTLKGAVLFAHGSTDLMPAAKAALDNLAAQIAEANLSAFRVVGHTDATGSEAYNLTLSRERAAAARDYFVSLDSLASVSISSEGRGEADPLARNETAEGREHNRRVEVIGR
;
A
#
# COMPACT_ATOMS: atom_id res chain seq x y z
N MET A 1 -20.33 -14.49 -10.40
CA MET A 1 -18.93 -14.08 -10.22
C MET A 1 -18.59 -14.32 -8.76
N SER A 2 -17.59 -15.14 -8.51
CA SER A 2 -17.08 -15.43 -7.17
C SER A 2 -16.02 -14.43 -6.76
N LEU A 3 -15.97 -14.14 -5.46
CA LEU A 3 -15.07 -13.19 -4.83
C LEU A 3 -14.21 -13.93 -3.80
N ALA A 4 -12.90 -13.74 -3.88
CA ALA A 4 -11.95 -14.33 -2.94
C ALA A 4 -10.90 -13.31 -2.50
N ILE A 5 -10.33 -13.52 -1.31
CA ILE A 5 -9.30 -12.67 -0.70
C ILE A 5 -8.06 -13.47 -0.33
N SER A 6 -6.91 -12.81 -0.30
CA SER A 6 -5.64 -13.43 0.07
C SER A 6 -4.68 -12.44 0.75
N THR A 7 -3.86 -12.94 1.65
CA THR A 7 -2.78 -12.19 2.33
C THR A 7 -1.46 -12.24 1.54
N ASP A 8 -1.26 -13.27 0.72
CA ASP A 8 -0.01 -13.59 0.01
C ASP A 8 -0.15 -13.73 -1.53
N GLY A 9 -1.37 -13.77 -2.04
CA GLY A 9 -1.69 -13.94 -3.46
C GLY A 9 -1.63 -15.40 -3.95
N VAL A 10 -1.35 -16.34 -3.06
CA VAL A 10 -1.22 -17.78 -3.35
C VAL A 10 -2.37 -18.56 -2.72
N ASP A 11 -2.61 -18.35 -1.43
CA ASP A 11 -3.69 -19.01 -0.69
C ASP A 11 -4.93 -18.13 -0.65
N TRP A 12 -6.05 -18.66 -1.15
CA TRP A 12 -7.27 -17.88 -1.36
C TRP A 12 -8.40 -18.34 -0.45
N THR A 13 -9.03 -17.37 0.21
CA THR A 13 -10.26 -17.57 0.99
C THR A 13 -11.43 -17.06 0.18
N ASP A 14 -12.38 -17.94 -0.14
CA ASP A 14 -13.63 -17.55 -0.78
C ASP A 14 -14.49 -16.77 0.22
N ILE A 15 -15.01 -15.63 -0.21
CA ILE A 15 -15.82 -14.73 0.63
C ILE A 15 -17.24 -14.55 0.09
N GLY A 16 -17.61 -15.22 -1.00
CA GLY A 16 -18.96 -15.26 -1.52
C GLY A 16 -19.06 -14.89 -2.99
N ALA A 17 -20.30 -14.78 -3.47
CA ALA A 17 -20.61 -14.44 -4.85
C ALA A 17 -21.20 -13.03 -4.93
N ILE A 18 -20.85 -12.32 -6.00
CA ILE A 18 -21.44 -11.04 -6.38
C ILE A 18 -22.19 -11.17 -7.70
N ALA A 19 -23.31 -10.46 -7.80
CA ALA A 19 -24.16 -10.41 -8.98
C ALA A 19 -24.83 -9.03 -9.12
N GLY A 20 -25.15 -8.66 -10.36
CA GLY A 20 -25.79 -7.38 -10.70
C GLY A 20 -24.81 -6.20 -10.73
N GLY A 21 -25.34 -4.98 -10.95
CA GLY A 21 -24.52 -3.76 -11.14
C GLY A 21 -23.94 -3.17 -9.84
N ARG A 22 -24.42 -3.58 -8.67
CA ARG A 22 -23.84 -3.22 -7.36
C ARG A 22 -24.06 -4.37 -6.39
N ALA A 23 -22.98 -4.81 -5.76
CA ALA A 23 -23.00 -5.85 -4.74
C ALA A 23 -22.10 -5.45 -3.56
N GLU A 24 -22.42 -5.97 -2.39
CA GLU A 24 -21.66 -5.79 -1.16
C GLU A 24 -21.46 -7.16 -0.51
N VAL A 25 -20.25 -7.42 -0.03
CA VAL A 25 -19.89 -8.69 0.61
C VAL A 25 -19.25 -8.37 1.96
N ASP A 26 -19.85 -8.88 3.04
CA ASP A 26 -19.29 -8.79 4.37
C ASP A 26 -18.25 -9.90 4.57
N ILE A 27 -17.05 -9.48 4.92
CA ILE A 27 -15.89 -10.36 5.12
C ILE A 27 -15.62 -10.67 6.59
N ALA A 28 -16.38 -10.12 7.53
CA ALA A 28 -16.15 -10.30 8.97
C ALA A 28 -16.13 -11.79 9.38
N GLY A 29 -16.87 -12.65 8.65
CA GLY A 29 -16.87 -14.10 8.88
C GLY A 29 -15.70 -14.87 8.25
N ALA A 30 -14.97 -14.25 7.31
CA ALA A 30 -13.83 -14.85 6.61
C ALA A 30 -12.47 -14.24 7.04
N ALA A 31 -12.50 -13.06 7.64
CA ALA A 31 -11.32 -12.38 8.14
C ALA A 31 -10.84 -13.03 9.45
N GLN A 32 -9.58 -13.48 9.46
CA GLN A 32 -8.91 -13.87 10.69
C GLN A 32 -8.51 -12.60 11.45
N ASP A 33 -8.67 -12.57 12.77
CA ASP A 33 -8.29 -11.41 13.61
C ASP A 33 -6.83 -10.99 13.34
N GLY A 34 -6.64 -9.75 12.89
CA GLY A 34 -5.32 -9.17 12.58
C GLY A 34 -4.73 -9.55 11.22
N ALA A 35 -5.47 -10.24 10.34
CA ALA A 35 -5.01 -10.54 8.99
C ALA A 35 -5.15 -9.33 8.04
N ASP A 36 -4.03 -8.96 7.39
CA ASP A 36 -3.99 -7.95 6.34
C ASP A 36 -4.17 -8.60 4.96
N PHE A 37 -5.39 -8.55 4.41
CA PHE A 37 -5.65 -9.02 3.05
C PHE A 37 -5.23 -7.97 2.03
N ARG A 38 -4.37 -8.35 1.08
CA ARG A 38 -3.78 -7.43 0.09
C ARG A 38 -4.28 -7.68 -1.32
N PHE A 39 -4.91 -8.83 -1.53
CA PHE A 39 -5.33 -9.28 -2.84
C PHE A 39 -6.81 -9.62 -2.82
N VAL A 40 -7.49 -9.22 -3.89
CA VAL A 40 -8.88 -9.57 -4.18
C VAL A 40 -8.90 -10.23 -5.55
N ARG A 41 -9.57 -11.38 -5.66
CA ARG A 41 -9.78 -12.09 -6.93
C ARG A 41 -11.27 -12.14 -7.22
N LEU A 42 -11.59 -11.70 -8.44
CA LEU A 42 -12.89 -11.85 -9.06
C LEU A 42 -12.78 -12.96 -10.09
N THR A 43 -13.62 -13.98 -9.97
CA THR A 43 -13.66 -15.10 -10.90
C THR A 43 -15.03 -15.15 -11.55
N ASP A 44 -15.06 -15.03 -12.87
CA ASP A 44 -16.27 -15.28 -13.63
C ASP A 44 -16.58 -16.78 -13.55
N ASP A 45 -17.76 -17.13 -13.03
CA ASP A 45 -18.16 -18.52 -12.83
C ASP A 45 -18.66 -19.16 -14.14
N GLY A 46 -18.70 -18.39 -15.24
CA GLY A 46 -19.04 -18.90 -16.57
C GLY A 46 -20.53 -19.19 -16.77
N GLU A 47 -21.39 -18.74 -15.85
CA GLU A 47 -22.84 -18.76 -16.05
C GLU A 47 -23.22 -17.68 -17.07
N ASP A 48 -23.80 -18.12 -18.19
CA ASP A 48 -24.26 -17.25 -19.27
C ASP A 48 -25.35 -16.31 -18.74
N CYS A 49 -24.99 -15.05 -18.51
CA CYS A 49 -25.90 -14.01 -18.04
C CYS A 49 -26.82 -13.49 -19.15
N GLY A 50 -26.80 -14.10 -20.35
CA GLY A 50 -27.68 -13.75 -21.47
C GLY A 50 -27.35 -12.43 -22.15
N THR A 51 -26.16 -11.88 -21.91
CA THR A 51 -25.67 -10.64 -22.54
C THR A 51 -24.45 -10.94 -23.40
N SER A 52 -24.33 -10.29 -24.57
CA SER A 52 -23.20 -10.49 -25.51
C SER A 52 -21.87 -9.89 -25.05
N PHE A 53 -21.77 -9.47 -23.80
CA PHE A 53 -20.57 -8.84 -23.25
C PHE A 53 -20.10 -9.63 -22.02
N ALA A 54 -18.98 -10.35 -22.18
CA ALA A 54 -18.22 -10.83 -21.04
C ALA A 54 -17.47 -9.64 -20.46
N GLY A 55 -18.01 -9.01 -19.42
CA GLY A 55 -17.33 -7.86 -18.82
C GLY A 55 -18.00 -7.36 -17.58
N ALA A 56 -17.38 -7.61 -16.43
CA ALA A 56 -17.54 -6.73 -15.28
C ALA A 56 -16.70 -5.48 -15.54
N ASP A 57 -17.35 -4.34 -15.65
CA ASP A 57 -16.81 -3.02 -15.40
C ASP A 57 -16.47 -2.91 -13.90
N VAL A 58 -15.33 -3.48 -13.52
CA VAL A 58 -14.87 -3.51 -12.13
C VAL A 58 -14.27 -2.16 -11.76
N ASP A 59 -15.11 -1.24 -11.28
CA ASP A 59 -14.68 -0.06 -10.51
C ASP A 59 -14.51 -0.38 -9.01
N ALA A 60 -14.15 -1.64 -8.68
CA ALA A 60 -14.17 -2.11 -7.30
C ALA A 60 -13.08 -1.44 -6.44
N VAL A 61 -13.52 -0.56 -5.55
CA VAL A 61 -12.79 -0.19 -4.32
C VAL A 61 -13.16 -1.23 -3.26
N ALA A 62 -12.46 -2.35 -3.22
CA ALA A 62 -12.58 -3.30 -2.11
C ALA A 62 -11.71 -2.81 -0.95
N ALA A 63 -12.33 -2.17 0.05
CA ALA A 63 -11.67 -1.80 1.29
C ALA A 63 -11.97 -2.88 2.35
N ILE A 64 -10.99 -3.74 2.61
CA ILE A 64 -11.05 -4.80 3.61
C ILE A 64 -10.19 -4.39 4.79
N GLY A 65 -10.80 -4.17 5.97
CA GLY A 65 -10.09 -3.88 7.22
C GLY A 65 -9.06 -2.75 7.07
N SER A 66 -9.46 -1.64 6.44
CA SER A 66 -8.55 -0.68 5.82
C SER A 66 -7.54 -0.07 6.79
N SER A 67 -6.38 -0.72 6.97
CA SER A 67 -5.16 0.00 7.29
C SER A 67 -4.90 0.93 6.11
N LEU A 68 -5.08 2.23 6.34
CA LEU A 68 -4.94 3.24 5.31
C LEU A 68 -3.48 3.19 4.81
N ARG A 69 -3.27 2.62 3.62
CA ARG A 69 -1.93 2.46 3.03
C ARG A 69 -1.74 3.43 1.89
N PHE A 70 -0.79 4.33 2.06
CA PHE A 70 -0.35 5.22 1.00
C PHE A 70 1.05 4.84 0.54
N THR A 71 1.25 4.77 -0.77
CA THR A 71 2.55 4.45 -1.36
C THR A 71 3.08 5.64 -2.13
N LEU A 72 4.25 6.11 -1.73
CA LEU A 72 4.96 7.21 -2.38
C LEU A 72 6.18 6.66 -3.11
N LYS A 73 6.35 7.03 -4.38
CA LYS A 73 7.54 6.66 -5.15
C LYS A 73 8.78 7.32 -4.57
N GLY A 74 9.84 6.54 -4.33
CA GLY A 74 11.08 7.03 -3.76
C GLY A 74 11.74 8.12 -4.60
N ALA A 75 11.62 8.04 -5.93
CA ALA A 75 12.15 9.04 -6.86
C ALA A 75 11.44 10.41 -6.78
N VAL A 76 10.22 10.47 -6.23
CA VAL A 76 9.51 11.73 -5.97
C VAL A 76 10.01 12.35 -4.65
N LEU A 77 10.41 11.49 -3.71
CA LEU A 77 10.78 11.91 -2.36
C LEU A 77 12.27 12.29 -2.25
N PHE A 78 13.15 11.54 -2.90
CA PHE A 78 14.59 11.62 -2.70
C PHE A 78 15.34 11.61 -4.03
N ALA A 79 16.45 12.34 -4.08
CA ALA A 79 17.42 12.18 -5.15
C ALA A 79 18.10 10.80 -5.07
N HIS A 80 18.71 10.36 -6.18
CA HIS A 80 19.42 9.09 -6.23
C HIS A 80 20.52 9.03 -5.14
N GLY A 81 20.50 7.98 -4.31
CA GLY A 81 21.46 7.80 -3.22
C GLY A 81 21.34 8.80 -2.05
N SER A 82 20.35 9.71 -2.07
CA SER A 82 20.12 10.68 -1.01
C SER A 82 18.98 10.23 -0.08
N THR A 83 19.04 10.75 1.14
CA THR A 83 18.02 10.68 2.19
C THR A 83 17.38 12.04 2.45
N ASP A 84 17.83 13.09 1.75
CA ASP A 84 17.26 14.43 1.85
C ASP A 84 15.98 14.54 1.04
N LEU A 85 14.92 15.04 1.69
CA LEU A 85 13.64 15.27 1.05
C LEU A 85 13.75 16.40 0.02
N MET A 86 13.37 16.09 -1.22
CA MET A 86 13.30 17.07 -2.29
C MET A 86 12.18 18.09 -2.02
N PRO A 87 12.25 19.31 -2.57
CA PRO A 87 11.15 20.29 -2.44
C PRO A 87 9.80 19.74 -2.93
N ALA A 88 9.80 18.97 -4.02
CA ALA A 88 8.60 18.30 -4.53
C ALA A 88 8.06 17.21 -3.58
N ALA A 89 8.94 16.59 -2.79
CA ALA A 89 8.58 15.61 -1.79
C ALA A 89 7.69 16.22 -0.71
N LYS A 90 8.04 17.43 -0.26
CA LYS A 90 7.29 18.17 0.77
C LYS A 90 5.83 18.35 0.38
N ALA A 91 5.57 18.79 -0.85
CA ALA A 91 4.20 18.95 -1.35
C ALA A 91 3.41 17.62 -1.38
N ALA A 92 4.06 16.51 -1.76
CA ALA A 92 3.43 15.20 -1.74
C ALA A 92 3.14 14.71 -0.31
N LEU A 93 4.06 14.96 0.62
CA LEU A 93 3.90 14.64 2.04
C LEU A 93 2.85 15.53 2.71
N ASP A 94 2.75 16.82 2.33
CA ASP A 94 1.71 17.73 2.83
C ASP A 94 0.31 17.28 2.41
N ASN A 95 0.15 16.89 1.13
CA ASN A 95 -1.10 16.34 0.63
C ASN A 95 -1.48 15.05 1.37
N LEU A 96 -0.49 14.18 1.61
CA LEU A 96 -0.69 12.96 2.38
C LEU A 96 -1.04 13.26 3.84
N ALA A 97 -0.40 14.24 4.48
CA ALA A 97 -0.72 14.66 5.84
C ALA A 97 -2.17 15.18 5.96
N ALA A 98 -2.66 15.89 4.95
CA ALA A 98 -4.06 16.33 4.89
C ALA A 98 -5.02 15.13 4.82
N GLN A 99 -4.71 14.13 4.00
CA GLN A 99 -5.52 12.90 3.90
C GLN A 99 -5.50 12.09 5.22
N ILE A 100 -4.35 12.00 5.89
CA ILE A 100 -4.20 11.34 7.19
C ILE A 100 -5.05 12.05 8.26
N ALA A 101 -5.03 13.38 8.28
CA ALA A 101 -5.83 14.19 9.20
C ALA A 101 -7.34 14.04 8.92
N GLU A 102 -7.75 14.06 7.64
CA GLU A 102 -9.14 13.84 7.24
C GLU A 102 -9.64 12.43 7.61
N ALA A 103 -8.77 11.43 7.50
CA ALA A 103 -9.04 10.06 7.92
C ALA A 103 -9.04 9.85 9.44
N ASN A 104 -8.73 10.87 10.25
CA ASN A 104 -8.67 10.81 11.71
C ASN A 104 -7.79 9.68 12.26
N LEU A 105 -6.66 9.40 11.61
CA LEU A 105 -5.74 8.36 12.07
C LEU A 105 -5.10 8.75 13.41
N SER A 106 -5.14 7.84 14.38
CA SER A 106 -4.49 8.04 15.68
C SER A 106 -3.01 7.67 15.66
N ALA A 107 -2.62 6.75 14.76
CA ALA A 107 -1.25 6.32 14.59
C ALA A 107 -0.97 5.84 13.16
N PHE A 108 0.27 5.98 12.70
CA PHE A 108 0.75 5.35 11.48
C PHE A 108 2.24 4.99 11.53
N ARG A 109 2.64 4.11 10.62
CA ARG A 109 4.04 3.73 10.40
C ARG A 109 4.48 4.14 8.99
N VAL A 110 5.66 4.74 8.91
CA VAL A 110 6.37 5.02 7.66
C VAL A 110 7.35 3.88 7.40
N VAL A 111 7.23 3.18 6.27
CA VAL A 111 8.09 2.05 5.90
C VAL A 111 8.87 2.37 4.64
N GLY A 112 10.20 2.35 4.72
CA GLY A 112 11.08 2.54 3.58
C GLY A 112 11.43 1.21 2.91
N HIS A 113 11.46 1.20 1.58
CA HIS A 113 11.90 0.08 0.76
C HIS A 113 12.91 0.53 -0.30
N THR A 114 13.80 -0.39 -0.69
CA THR A 114 14.74 -0.22 -1.80
C THR A 114 14.46 -1.25 -2.89
N ASP A 115 15.12 -1.08 -4.04
CA ASP A 115 15.28 -2.20 -4.97
C ASP A 115 16.40 -3.13 -4.50
N ALA A 116 16.60 -4.24 -5.23
CA ALA A 116 17.63 -5.24 -4.94
C ALA A 116 19.05 -4.88 -5.42
N THR A 117 19.31 -3.60 -5.73
CA THR A 117 20.64 -3.16 -6.19
C THR A 117 21.49 -2.76 -5.00
N GLY A 118 22.64 -3.41 -4.83
CA GLY A 118 23.57 -3.12 -3.72
C GLY A 118 23.62 -4.26 -2.71
N SER A 119 24.17 -3.99 -1.52
CA SER A 119 24.18 -4.97 -0.44
C SER A 119 22.94 -4.81 0.44
N GLU A 120 22.44 -5.93 0.97
CA GLU A 120 21.29 -5.93 1.89
C GLU A 120 21.48 -4.97 3.08
N ALA A 121 22.67 -4.96 3.69
CA ALA A 121 22.99 -4.07 4.81
C ALA A 121 22.94 -2.58 4.42
N TYR A 122 23.40 -2.23 3.22
CA TYR A 122 23.31 -0.88 2.69
C TYR A 122 21.85 -0.49 2.43
N ASN A 123 21.09 -1.37 1.77
CA ASN A 123 19.68 -1.17 1.45
C ASN A 123 18.81 -1.03 2.71
N LEU A 124 19.09 -1.82 3.74
CA LEU A 124 18.43 -1.72 5.03
C LEU A 124 18.73 -0.39 5.73
N THR A 125 19.97 0.09 5.65
CA THR A 125 20.35 1.39 6.23
C THR A 125 19.67 2.53 5.48
N LEU A 126 19.77 2.54 4.15
CA LEU A 126 19.18 3.56 3.29
C LEU A 126 17.66 3.65 3.45
N SER A 127 16.97 2.51 3.48
CA SER A 127 15.52 2.48 3.69
C SER A 127 15.11 3.02 5.07
N ARG A 128 15.87 2.72 6.13
CA ARG A 128 15.62 3.25 7.48
C ARG A 128 15.80 4.75 7.53
N GLU A 129 16.88 5.27 6.95
CA GLU A 129 17.16 6.71 6.91
C GLU A 129 16.10 7.49 6.13
N ARG A 130 15.66 6.96 4.98
CA ARG A 130 14.57 7.56 4.19
C ARG A 130 13.23 7.56 4.94
N ALA A 131 12.90 6.46 5.58
CA ALA A 131 11.69 6.37 6.40
C ALA A 131 11.75 7.35 7.59
N ALA A 132 12.92 7.49 8.22
CA ALA A 132 13.14 8.44 9.30
C ALA A 132 12.99 9.89 8.82
N ALA A 133 13.57 10.25 7.67
CA ALA A 133 13.45 11.59 7.09
C ALA A 133 11.99 11.97 6.79
N ALA A 134 11.21 11.06 6.21
CA ALA A 134 9.78 11.28 5.99
C ALA A 134 9.00 11.39 7.31
N ARG A 135 9.33 10.56 8.31
CA ARG A 135 8.76 10.64 9.67
C ARG A 135 9.04 11.98 10.33
N ASP A 136 10.29 12.43 10.30
CA ASP A 136 10.71 13.72 10.85
C ASP A 136 9.95 14.88 10.20
N TYR A 137 9.73 14.80 8.90
CA TYR A 137 8.90 15.77 8.19
C TYR A 137 7.46 15.78 8.71
N PHE A 138 6.79 14.62 8.80
CA PHE A 138 5.43 14.56 9.34
C PHE A 138 5.31 15.05 10.79
N VAL A 139 6.30 14.73 11.64
CA VAL A 139 6.34 15.22 13.04
C VAL A 139 6.48 16.74 13.10
N SER A 140 7.09 17.36 12.09
CA SER A 140 7.20 18.83 12.01
C SER A 140 5.89 19.54 11.62
N LEU A 141 4.85 18.80 11.23
CA LEU A 141 3.56 19.36 10.83
C LEU A 141 2.61 19.45 12.03
N ASP A 142 2.13 20.65 12.32
CA ASP A 142 1.17 20.89 13.41
C ASP A 142 -0.13 20.08 13.24
N SER A 143 -0.53 19.81 11.99
CA SER A 143 -1.73 19.01 11.67
C SER A 143 -1.67 17.57 12.16
N LEU A 144 -0.46 17.05 12.47
CA LEU A 144 -0.24 15.69 12.94
C LEU A 144 0.31 15.63 14.37
N ALA A 145 0.25 16.73 15.13
CA ALA A 145 0.82 16.82 16.47
C ALA A 145 0.25 15.80 17.48
N SER A 146 -0.99 15.34 17.27
CA SER A 146 -1.66 14.34 18.10
C SER A 146 -1.51 12.90 17.58
N VAL A 147 -0.87 12.71 16.42
CA VAL A 147 -0.77 11.41 15.75
C VAL A 147 0.53 10.71 16.15
N SER A 148 0.45 9.42 16.51
CA SER A 148 1.64 8.63 16.82
C SER A 148 2.33 8.15 15.55
N ILE A 149 3.56 8.63 15.30
CA ILE A 149 4.30 8.35 14.07
C ILE A 149 5.52 7.48 14.36
N SER A 150 5.61 6.33 13.71
CA SER A 150 6.78 5.43 13.77
C SER A 150 7.42 5.26 12.39
N SER A 151 8.70 4.91 12.34
CA SER A 151 9.41 4.61 11.08
C SER A 151 10.13 3.28 11.12
N GLU A 152 10.18 2.59 9.98
CA GLU A 152 10.87 1.32 9.79
C GLU A 152 11.51 1.28 8.40
N GLY A 153 12.65 0.61 8.25
CA GLY A 153 13.21 0.30 6.94
C GLY A 153 13.25 -1.20 6.73
N ARG A 154 12.83 -1.64 5.54
CA ARG A 154 12.72 -3.04 5.13
C ARG A 154 13.73 -3.45 4.06
N GLY A 155 14.56 -2.52 3.59
CA GLY A 155 15.47 -2.75 2.47
C GLY A 155 14.71 -3.33 1.27
N GLU A 156 15.24 -4.42 0.73
CA GLU A 156 14.69 -5.14 -0.43
C GLU A 156 13.78 -6.32 -0.08
N ALA A 157 13.50 -6.56 1.21
CA ALA A 157 12.85 -7.79 1.69
C ALA A 157 11.41 -7.97 1.22
N ASP A 158 10.72 -6.86 0.90
CA ASP A 158 9.30 -6.85 0.51
C ASP A 158 9.10 -6.15 -0.86
N PRO A 159 9.48 -6.80 -1.98
CA PRO A 159 9.35 -6.23 -3.33
C PRO A 159 7.88 -6.26 -3.79
N LEU A 160 7.38 -5.16 -4.36
CA LEU A 160 6.07 -5.12 -5.04
C LEU A 160 6.15 -5.65 -6.47
N ALA A 161 7.34 -5.60 -7.08
CA ALA A 161 7.56 -5.99 -8.44
C ALA A 161 8.90 -6.73 -8.61
N ARG A 162 9.02 -7.43 -9.73
CA ARG A 162 10.22 -8.16 -10.15
C ARG A 162 11.41 -7.21 -10.34
N ASN A 163 12.51 -7.44 -9.60
CA ASN A 163 13.71 -6.59 -9.62
C ASN A 163 14.53 -6.69 -10.93
N GLU A 164 14.22 -7.65 -11.80
CA GLU A 164 14.89 -7.87 -13.08
C GLU A 164 14.62 -6.73 -14.07
N THR A 165 13.47 -6.07 -13.95
CA THR A 165 13.06 -4.97 -14.84
C THR A 165 13.37 -3.60 -14.25
N ALA A 166 13.63 -2.60 -15.08
CA ALA A 166 13.90 -1.24 -14.61
C ALA A 166 12.67 -0.64 -13.93
N GLU A 167 11.50 -0.92 -14.50
CA GLU A 167 10.18 -0.55 -14.02
C GLU A 167 9.92 -1.19 -12.65
N GLY A 168 10.17 -2.49 -12.50
CA GLY A 168 9.97 -3.18 -11.23
C GLY A 168 10.89 -2.67 -10.11
N ARG A 169 12.15 -2.34 -10.43
CA ARG A 169 13.05 -1.68 -9.46
C ARG A 169 12.52 -0.30 -9.06
N GLU A 170 11.97 0.47 -9.99
CA GLU A 170 11.35 1.76 -9.66
C GLU A 170 10.16 1.63 -8.73
N HIS A 171 9.31 0.61 -8.95
CA HIS A 171 8.20 0.31 -8.04
C HIS A 171 8.68 -0.10 -6.64
N ASN A 172 9.80 -0.82 -6.54
CA ASN A 172 10.34 -1.27 -5.26
C ASN A 172 10.97 -0.14 -4.45
N ARG A 173 11.57 0.86 -5.11
CA ARG A 173 12.06 2.09 -4.46
C ARG A 173 10.88 2.98 -4.03
N ARG A 174 10.35 2.75 -2.83
CA ARG A 174 9.15 3.44 -2.34
C ARG A 174 9.21 3.68 -0.83
N VAL A 175 8.32 4.56 -0.38
CA VAL A 175 7.98 4.73 1.03
C VAL A 175 6.48 4.47 1.17
N GLU A 176 6.12 3.62 2.11
CA GLU A 176 4.74 3.34 2.46
C GLU A 176 4.37 4.04 3.77
N VAL A 177 3.14 4.54 3.87
CA VAL A 177 2.54 5.02 5.10
C VAL A 177 1.36 4.13 5.41
N ILE A 178 1.39 3.47 6.57
CA ILE A 178 0.42 2.46 6.96
C ILE A 178 -0.27 2.93 8.24
N GLY A 179 -1.54 3.29 8.12
CA GLY A 179 -2.42 3.65 9.25
C GLY A 179 -2.70 2.44 10.14
N ARG A 180 -2.86 2.70 11.44
CA ARG A 180 -3.28 1.73 12.46
C ARG A 180 -4.57 2.15 13.12
#